data_AF-A0AA37SQ89-F1
#
_entry.id   AF-A0AA37SQ89-F1
#
_cell.length_a   1.000
_cell.length_b   1.000
_cell.length_c   1.000
_cell.angle_alpha   90.00
_cell.angle_beta   90.00
_cell.angle_gamma   90.00
#
_symmetry.space_group_name_H-M   'P 1'
#
loop_
_entity.id
_entity.type
_entity.pdbx_description
1 polymer ?
#
loop_
_entity_poly.entity_id
_entity_poly.type
_entity_poly.pdbx_seq_one_letter_code
_entity_poly.pdbx_strand_id
1 'polypeptide(L)'
;MICITLNGQNNGIYKKLYSSIYLSNASSNNYLKKQRNHKPALKSLESNFYTDQSARSRSKAYSISRNIYNYSNSLELKQRVVEDHLEACLSDRSPYLRFRLSNHLIHFDKKDFNDHAISMLKELIETDRNKKHFIVIAGYKEIDEVLPNISKYTEEDILESWDVVQGLARVGNPEALAICKRIMEEYPLDKRFFDRFLPGLAFTNDRMVFDLIIEEILSDENTELIGQRLKDYQRYFMLKNIIPLMYEYPYRFVDESQLMEDEFYHQLHFAMDWLEKNKETYTLIHVESPMKQKESPYINKDITSFSF
;
A
#
# COMPACT_ATOMS: atom_id res chain seq x y z
N MET A 1 31.92 26.46 -2.17
CA MET A 1 31.31 26.76 -3.48
C MET A 1 31.85 25.72 -4.46
N ILE A 2 31.12 24.62 -4.68
CA ILE A 2 31.57 23.54 -5.57
C ILE A 2 31.17 23.95 -6.99
N CYS A 3 32.16 24.25 -7.83
CA CYS A 3 31.95 24.61 -9.23
C CYS A 3 31.77 23.31 -10.03
N ILE A 4 30.53 22.89 -10.28
CA ILE A 4 30.23 21.72 -11.11
C ILE A 4 30.33 22.16 -12.57
N THR A 5 31.38 21.73 -13.26
CA THR A 5 31.55 21.92 -14.71
C THR A 5 30.56 21.02 -15.46
N LEU A 6 29.44 21.59 -15.89
CA LEU A 6 28.40 20.89 -16.67
C LEU A 6 28.66 21.06 -18.18
N ASN A 7 28.95 19.95 -18.87
CA ASN A 7 29.11 19.92 -20.32
C ASN A 7 27.79 20.25 -21.06
N GLY A 8 27.77 21.42 -21.72
CA GLY A 8 27.02 21.78 -22.93
C GLY A 8 25.52 21.49 -23.04
N GLN A 9 25.11 20.22 -23.10
CA GLN A 9 23.76 19.82 -23.53
C GLN A 9 22.76 19.56 -22.40
N ASN A 10 23.21 19.38 -21.16
CA ASN A 10 22.33 19.10 -20.01
C ASN A 10 21.98 20.32 -19.15
N ASN A 11 22.49 21.52 -19.49
CA ASN A 11 22.32 22.72 -18.68
C ASN A 11 20.85 23.13 -18.48
N GLY A 12 20.00 22.94 -19.48
CA GLY A 12 18.57 23.28 -19.37
C GLY A 12 17.79 22.35 -18.44
N ILE A 13 18.10 21.05 -18.48
CA ILE A 13 17.43 20.02 -17.68
C ILE A 13 17.87 20.14 -16.22
N TYR A 14 19.18 20.22 -15.99
CA TYR A 14 19.75 20.39 -14.66
C TYR A 14 19.18 21.63 -13.97
N LYS A 15 19.16 22.80 -14.65
CA LYS A 15 18.60 24.04 -14.06
C LYS A 15 17.14 23.89 -13.65
N LYS A 16 16.31 23.22 -14.45
CA LYS A 16 14.89 22.98 -14.13
C LYS A 16 14.72 21.99 -12.98
N LEU A 17 15.53 20.95 -12.92
CA LEU A 17 15.54 20.00 -11.80
C LEU A 17 16.01 20.68 -10.52
N TYR A 18 17.12 21.42 -10.58
CA TYR A 18 17.65 22.22 -9.48
C TYR A 18 16.61 23.20 -8.93
N SER A 19 15.94 23.98 -9.79
CA SER A 19 14.89 24.90 -9.33
C SER A 19 13.73 24.16 -8.64
N SER A 20 13.42 22.95 -9.09
CA SER A 20 12.32 22.16 -8.52
C SER A 20 12.71 21.55 -7.16
N ILE A 21 13.95 21.08 -7.04
CA ILE A 21 14.48 20.48 -5.81
C ILE A 21 14.75 21.55 -4.75
N TYR A 22 15.44 22.63 -5.08
CA TYR A 22 15.86 23.62 -4.07
C TYR A 22 14.89 24.78 -3.94
N LEU A 23 14.28 25.26 -5.04
CA LEU A 23 13.41 26.45 -5.02
C LEU A 23 11.92 26.12 -4.90
N SER A 24 11.54 24.83 -4.91
CA SER A 24 10.17 24.34 -4.73
C SER A 24 9.16 24.88 -5.76
N ASN A 25 9.62 25.21 -6.97
CA ASN A 25 8.72 25.65 -8.04
C ASN A 25 7.90 24.48 -8.58
N ALA A 26 6.56 24.63 -8.62
CA ALA A 26 5.61 23.64 -9.14
C ALA A 26 5.78 23.30 -10.65
N SER A 27 6.71 23.96 -11.34
CA SER A 27 6.94 23.82 -12.78
C SER A 27 7.54 22.47 -13.21
N SER A 28 8.08 21.65 -12.32
CA SER A 28 8.71 20.36 -12.66
C SER A 28 7.74 19.37 -13.28
N ASN A 29 6.54 19.20 -12.71
CA ASN A 29 5.59 18.21 -13.18
C ASN A 29 5.10 18.54 -14.59
N ASN A 30 4.81 19.82 -14.84
CA ASN A 30 4.47 20.31 -16.16
C ASN A 30 5.62 20.17 -17.16
N TYR A 31 6.86 20.32 -16.70
CA TYR A 31 8.03 20.10 -17.54
C TYR A 31 8.17 18.62 -17.93
N LEU A 32 8.15 17.69 -16.95
CA LEU A 32 8.31 16.26 -17.20
C LEU A 32 7.17 15.71 -18.08
N LYS A 33 5.93 16.12 -17.84
CA LYS A 33 4.76 15.69 -18.62
C LYS A 33 4.86 16.05 -20.11
N LYS A 34 5.57 17.14 -20.44
CA LYS A 34 5.77 17.61 -21.82
C LYS A 34 7.01 17.01 -22.50
N GLN A 35 7.89 16.34 -21.76
CA GLN A 35 9.11 15.74 -22.31
C GLN A 35 8.78 14.41 -23.00
N ARG A 36 9.29 14.22 -24.22
CA ARG A 36 9.19 12.94 -24.96
C ARG A 36 10.25 11.92 -24.51
N ASN A 37 11.34 12.38 -23.92
CA ASN A 37 12.45 11.54 -23.47
C ASN A 37 12.88 11.96 -22.06
N HIS A 38 12.70 11.08 -21.08
CA HIS A 38 13.05 11.34 -19.69
C HIS A 38 14.44 10.84 -19.29
N LYS A 39 15.16 10.11 -20.16
CA LYS A 39 16.49 9.54 -19.87
C LYS A 39 17.52 10.60 -19.43
N PRO A 40 17.62 11.78 -20.07
CA PRO A 40 18.55 12.82 -19.60
C PRO A 40 18.18 13.40 -18.24
N ALA A 41 16.88 13.46 -17.92
CA ALA A 41 16.41 13.94 -16.62
C ALA A 41 16.76 12.95 -15.51
N LEU A 42 16.51 11.65 -15.73
CA LEU A 42 16.89 10.60 -14.78
C LEU A 42 18.40 10.58 -14.53
N LYS A 43 19.22 10.59 -15.59
CA LYS A 43 20.68 10.67 -15.48
C LYS A 43 21.15 11.90 -14.69
N SER A 44 20.46 13.03 -14.84
CA SER A 44 20.75 14.23 -14.07
C SER A 44 20.39 14.09 -12.58
N LEU A 45 19.35 13.32 -12.23
CA LEU A 45 19.01 13.00 -10.84
C LEU A 45 20.08 12.12 -10.20
N GLU A 46 20.45 11.03 -10.88
CA GLU A 46 21.50 10.08 -10.46
C GLU A 46 22.82 10.80 -10.20
N SER A 47 23.28 11.59 -11.16
CA SER A 47 24.62 12.19 -11.11
C SER A 47 24.76 13.33 -10.10
N ASN A 48 23.67 13.97 -9.68
CA ASN A 48 23.75 15.25 -8.94
C ASN A 48 22.93 15.32 -7.67
N PHE A 49 21.82 14.56 -7.56
CA PHE A 49 20.83 14.81 -6.52
C PHE A 49 20.56 13.59 -5.63
N TYR A 50 20.78 12.36 -6.11
CA TYR A 50 20.67 11.16 -5.26
C TYR A 50 21.78 11.07 -4.21
N THR A 51 22.92 11.71 -4.41
CA THR A 51 24.03 11.73 -3.44
C THR A 51 24.10 13.04 -2.64
N ASP A 52 23.07 13.91 -2.74
CA ASP A 52 23.08 15.22 -2.10
C ASP A 52 23.17 15.12 -0.56
N GLN A 53 23.84 16.10 0.05
CA GLN A 53 24.05 16.11 1.50
C GLN A 53 22.73 16.20 2.30
N SER A 54 21.73 16.90 1.77
CA SER A 54 20.43 17.07 2.38
C SER A 54 19.47 15.92 2.04
N ALA A 55 18.95 15.24 3.06
CA ALA A 55 17.91 14.23 2.91
C ALA A 55 16.64 14.79 2.24
N ARG A 56 16.34 16.08 2.44
CA ARG A 56 15.22 16.77 1.79
C ARG A 56 15.43 16.87 0.28
N SER A 57 16.65 17.18 -0.16
CA SER A 57 16.99 17.26 -1.59
C SER A 57 16.88 15.89 -2.26
N ARG A 58 17.46 14.85 -1.64
CA ARG A 58 17.36 13.46 -2.11
C ARG A 58 15.91 12.99 -2.19
N SER A 59 15.11 13.25 -1.15
CA SER A 59 13.68 12.91 -1.14
C SER A 59 12.90 13.54 -2.29
N LYS A 60 13.17 14.82 -2.61
CA LYS A 60 12.58 15.49 -3.76
C LYS A 60 13.08 14.89 -5.09
N ALA A 61 14.36 14.53 -5.19
CA ALA A 61 14.91 13.89 -6.37
C ALA A 61 14.20 12.56 -6.68
N TYR A 62 14.03 11.69 -5.68
CA TYR A 62 13.27 10.44 -5.86
C TYR A 62 11.78 10.67 -6.15
N SER A 63 11.18 11.73 -5.59
CA SER A 63 9.80 12.11 -5.95
C SER A 63 9.69 12.51 -7.43
N ILE A 64 10.69 13.20 -7.97
CA ILE A 64 10.78 13.53 -9.40
C ILE A 64 11.03 12.25 -10.23
N SER A 65 11.88 11.35 -9.76
CA SER A 65 12.12 10.04 -10.40
C SER A 65 10.84 9.20 -10.51
N ARG A 66 10.03 9.16 -9.44
CA ARG A 66 8.68 8.56 -9.49
C ARG A 66 7.77 9.22 -10.53
N ASN A 67 7.85 10.53 -10.72
CA ASN A 67 7.09 11.20 -11.78
C ASN A 67 7.60 10.84 -13.17
N ILE A 68 8.92 10.63 -13.34
CA ILE A 68 9.48 10.07 -14.58
C ILE A 68 8.90 8.69 -14.84
N TYR A 69 8.84 7.82 -13.83
CA TYR A 69 8.21 6.50 -13.92
C TYR A 69 6.75 6.60 -14.42
N ASN A 70 5.95 7.49 -13.82
CA ASN A 70 4.54 7.66 -14.18
C ASN A 70 4.31 8.23 -15.59
N TYR A 71 5.26 9.00 -16.13
CA TYR A 71 5.13 9.64 -17.44
C TYR A 71 5.90 8.93 -18.57
N SER A 72 6.75 7.97 -18.23
CA SER A 72 7.54 7.21 -19.19
C SER A 72 6.77 6.00 -19.71
N ASN A 73 6.81 5.80 -21.02
CA ASN A 73 6.39 4.54 -21.66
C ASN A 73 7.55 3.56 -21.88
N SER A 74 8.79 3.96 -21.55
CA SER A 74 9.98 3.13 -21.71
C SER A 74 10.12 2.19 -20.52
N LEU A 75 10.06 0.87 -20.79
CA LEU A 75 10.27 -0.18 -19.78
C LEU A 75 11.67 -0.07 -19.15
N GLU A 76 12.72 0.15 -19.95
CA GLU A 76 14.09 0.37 -19.46
C GLU A 76 14.14 1.49 -18.41
N LEU A 77 13.50 2.64 -18.69
CA LEU A 77 13.48 3.75 -17.73
C LEU A 77 12.65 3.44 -16.49
N LYS A 78 11.51 2.75 -16.65
CA LYS A 78 10.68 2.36 -15.51
C LYS A 78 11.43 1.41 -14.57
N GLN A 79 12.04 0.36 -15.13
CA GLN A 79 12.89 -0.59 -14.40
C GLN A 79 14.04 0.13 -13.70
N ARG A 80 14.72 1.05 -14.40
CA ARG A 80 15.79 1.84 -13.79
C ARG A 80 15.33 2.66 -12.58
N VAL A 81 14.14 3.27 -12.64
CA VAL A 81 13.58 4.01 -11.50
C VAL A 81 13.26 3.09 -10.32
N VAL A 82 12.76 1.87 -10.58
CA VAL A 82 12.54 0.85 -9.53
C VAL A 82 13.86 0.50 -8.86
N GLU A 83 14.90 0.21 -9.65
CA GLU A 83 16.24 -0.08 -9.14
C GLU A 83 16.81 1.07 -8.30
N ASP A 84 16.75 2.30 -8.79
CA ASP A 84 17.22 3.48 -8.05
C ASP A 84 16.53 3.59 -6.67
N HIS A 85 15.23 3.29 -6.58
CA HIS A 85 14.50 3.32 -5.30
C HIS A 85 14.93 2.19 -4.36
N LEU A 86 15.15 0.98 -4.88
CA LEU A 86 15.62 -0.17 -4.09
C LEU A 86 17.06 0.03 -3.59
N GLU A 87 17.96 0.51 -4.46
CA GLU A 87 19.35 0.86 -4.09
C GLU A 87 19.36 1.91 -2.98
N ALA A 88 18.46 2.90 -3.06
CA ALA A 88 18.30 3.89 -2.01
C ALA A 88 17.73 3.31 -0.72
N CYS A 89 16.80 2.35 -0.79
CA CYS A 89 16.33 1.61 0.37
C CYS A 89 17.46 0.82 1.06
N LEU A 90 18.45 0.33 0.31
CA LEU A 90 19.62 -0.37 0.89
C LEU A 90 20.63 0.61 1.50
N SER A 91 20.96 1.69 0.76
CA SER A 91 22.16 2.48 1.02
C SER A 91 21.94 3.90 1.56
N ASP A 92 20.71 4.45 1.51
CA ASP A 92 20.50 5.84 1.93
C ASP A 92 20.69 6.00 3.44
N ARG A 93 21.57 6.93 3.82
CA ARG A 93 21.90 7.21 5.23
C ARG A 93 20.74 7.73 6.08
N SER A 94 19.60 8.11 5.50
CA SER A 94 18.41 8.56 6.23
C SER A 94 17.39 7.42 6.34
N PRO A 95 17.18 6.82 7.52
CA PRO A 95 16.17 5.80 7.73
C PRO A 95 14.76 6.25 7.33
N TYR A 96 14.43 7.52 7.61
CA TYR A 96 13.17 8.11 7.20
C TYR A 96 13.00 8.13 5.68
N LEU A 97 14.05 8.49 4.94
CA LEU A 97 14.00 8.47 3.48
C LEU A 97 13.86 7.04 2.96
N ARG A 98 14.61 6.07 3.49
CA ARG A 98 14.48 4.65 3.12
C ARG A 98 13.05 4.15 3.23
N PHE A 99 12.39 4.42 4.35
CA PHE A 99 10.98 4.08 4.57
C PHE A 99 10.02 4.83 3.63
N ARG A 100 10.29 6.11 3.34
CA ARG A 100 9.47 6.85 2.37
C ARG A 100 9.59 6.29 0.95
N LEU A 101 10.79 5.87 0.55
CA LEU A 101 11.06 5.30 -0.77
C LEU A 101 10.45 3.90 -0.90
N SER A 102 10.46 3.09 0.15
CA SER A 102 9.81 1.78 0.11
C SER A 102 8.30 1.90 -0.13
N ASN A 103 7.64 2.92 0.43
CA ASN A 103 6.23 3.21 0.12
C ASN A 103 5.99 3.57 -1.36
N HIS A 104 6.99 4.09 -2.09
CA HIS A 104 6.83 4.31 -3.53
C HIS A 104 6.76 2.99 -4.30
N LEU A 105 7.48 1.95 -3.85
CA LEU A 105 7.56 0.64 -4.52
C LEU A 105 6.18 -0.02 -4.63
N ILE A 106 5.28 0.22 -3.67
CA ILE A 106 3.88 -0.27 -3.69
C ILE A 106 3.13 0.21 -4.94
N HIS A 107 3.51 1.35 -5.53
CA HIS A 107 2.83 1.95 -6.67
C HIS A 107 3.46 1.63 -8.03
N PHE A 108 4.55 0.87 -8.06
CA PHE A 108 5.17 0.44 -9.32
C PHE A 108 4.53 -0.86 -9.82
N ASP A 109 4.40 -1.00 -11.14
CA ASP A 109 3.87 -2.21 -11.78
C ASP A 109 4.83 -3.40 -11.56
N LYS A 110 4.28 -4.59 -11.34
CA LYS A 110 5.06 -5.84 -11.15
C LYS A 110 6.11 -6.05 -12.24
N LYS A 111 5.72 -5.86 -13.51
CA LYS A 111 6.59 -6.05 -14.69
C LYS A 111 7.84 -5.16 -14.73
N ASP A 112 7.87 -4.10 -13.93
CA ASP A 112 9.01 -3.18 -13.86
C ASP A 112 10.05 -3.63 -12.80
N PHE A 113 9.80 -4.71 -12.07
CA PHE A 113 10.79 -5.39 -11.23
C PHE A 113 11.52 -6.45 -12.06
N ASN A 114 12.67 -6.09 -12.62
CA ASN A 114 13.56 -7.05 -13.31
C ASN A 114 14.32 -7.93 -12.30
N ASP A 115 15.07 -8.93 -12.78
CA ASP A 115 15.83 -9.87 -11.95
C ASP A 115 16.77 -9.18 -10.95
N HIS A 116 17.39 -8.07 -11.36
CA HIS A 116 18.27 -7.29 -10.50
C HIS A 116 17.50 -6.58 -9.37
N ALA A 117 16.37 -5.96 -9.68
CA ALA A 117 15.45 -5.39 -8.69
C ALA A 117 14.91 -6.46 -7.73
N ILE A 118 14.58 -7.65 -8.23
CA ILE A 118 14.15 -8.78 -7.40
C ILE A 118 15.26 -9.22 -6.45
N SER A 119 16.50 -9.31 -6.92
CA SER A 119 17.66 -9.62 -6.06
C SER A 119 17.86 -8.58 -4.94
N MET A 120 17.69 -7.28 -5.24
CA MET A 120 17.78 -6.23 -4.21
C MET A 120 16.61 -6.30 -3.22
N LEU A 121 15.40 -6.61 -3.69
CA LEU A 121 14.24 -6.80 -2.81
C LEU A 121 14.46 -7.98 -1.85
N LYS A 122 15.05 -9.07 -2.35
CA LYS A 122 15.46 -10.21 -1.52
C LYS A 122 16.47 -9.81 -0.45
N GLU A 123 17.52 -9.07 -0.82
CA GLU A 123 18.51 -8.56 0.12
C GLU A 123 17.87 -7.69 1.22
N LEU A 124 16.91 -6.83 0.86
CA LEU A 124 16.16 -6.01 1.82
C LEU A 124 15.33 -6.85 2.79
N ILE A 125 14.71 -7.94 2.33
CA ILE A 125 13.96 -8.87 3.19
C ILE A 125 14.90 -9.62 4.15
N GLU A 126 16.10 -9.98 3.69
CA GLU A 126 17.07 -10.74 4.50
C GLU A 126 17.79 -9.85 5.52
N THR A 127 18.11 -8.60 5.17
CA THR A 127 19.06 -7.77 5.94
C THR A 127 18.46 -6.55 6.61
N ASP A 128 17.34 -5.98 6.11
CA ASP A 128 16.80 -4.73 6.65
C ASP A 128 15.98 -4.96 7.93
N ARG A 129 16.08 -3.99 8.84
CA ARG A 129 15.32 -4.00 10.10
C ARG A 129 13.80 -3.92 9.86
N ASN A 130 13.37 -3.38 8.72
CA ASN A 130 11.99 -3.26 8.30
C ASN A 130 11.60 -4.34 7.28
N LYS A 131 12.25 -5.52 7.27
CA LYS A 131 11.94 -6.63 6.37
C LYS A 131 10.45 -6.94 6.19
N LYS A 132 9.65 -6.79 7.26
CA LYS A 132 8.18 -6.93 7.27
C LYS A 132 7.51 -6.07 6.19
N HIS A 133 7.96 -4.84 6.00
CA HIS A 133 7.42 -3.93 4.99
C HIS A 133 7.78 -4.39 3.56
N PHE A 134 8.99 -4.92 3.36
CA PHE A 134 9.41 -5.44 2.05
C PHE A 134 8.73 -6.75 1.68
N ILE A 135 8.39 -7.59 2.67
CA ILE A 135 7.53 -8.76 2.48
C ILE A 135 6.14 -8.35 1.99
N VAL A 136 5.54 -7.32 2.60
CA VAL A 136 4.25 -6.77 2.16
C VAL A 136 4.32 -6.23 0.73
N ILE A 137 5.41 -5.53 0.38
CA ILE A 137 5.66 -5.09 -1.00
C ILE A 137 5.74 -6.28 -1.95
N ALA A 138 6.52 -7.31 -1.62
CA ALA A 138 6.65 -8.52 -2.43
C ALA A 138 5.29 -9.20 -2.64
N GLY A 139 4.47 -9.32 -1.58
CA GLY A 139 3.10 -9.81 -1.69
C GLY A 139 2.23 -8.96 -2.61
N TYR A 140 2.22 -7.62 -2.45
CA TYR A 140 1.48 -6.72 -3.33
C TYR A 140 1.92 -6.77 -4.79
N LYS A 141 3.19 -7.09 -5.04
CA LYS A 141 3.76 -7.24 -6.38
C LYS A 141 3.70 -8.66 -6.90
N GLU A 142 3.18 -9.60 -6.13
CA GLU A 142 3.14 -11.02 -6.48
C GLU A 142 4.53 -11.56 -6.90
N ILE A 143 5.56 -11.15 -6.16
CA ILE A 143 6.95 -11.62 -6.33
C ILE A 143 7.19 -12.67 -5.24
N ASP A 144 6.71 -13.89 -5.48
CA ASP A 144 6.75 -15.00 -4.53
C ASP A 144 8.16 -15.55 -4.30
N GLU A 145 9.04 -15.47 -5.31
CA GLU A 145 10.42 -15.98 -5.24
C GLU A 145 11.33 -15.33 -4.18
N VAL A 146 10.95 -14.17 -3.63
CA VAL A 146 11.68 -13.52 -2.53
C VAL A 146 11.10 -13.82 -1.16
N LEU A 147 9.94 -14.48 -1.08
CA LEU A 147 9.26 -14.73 0.17
C LEU A 147 9.88 -15.93 0.90
N PRO A 148 10.08 -15.86 2.24
CA PRO A 148 10.58 -16.99 3.01
C PRO A 148 9.64 -18.19 2.94
N ASN A 149 10.20 -19.41 2.96
CA ASN A 149 9.42 -20.64 3.06
C ASN A 149 8.97 -20.89 4.51
N ILE A 150 7.66 -21.12 4.71
CA ILE A 150 7.04 -21.30 6.04
C ILE A 150 6.78 -22.75 6.45
N SER A 151 7.14 -23.74 5.62
CA SER A 151 6.88 -25.17 5.89
C SER A 151 7.49 -25.71 7.19
N LYS A 152 8.44 -24.97 7.77
CA LYS A 152 9.12 -25.31 9.03
C LYS A 152 8.72 -24.43 10.21
N TYR A 153 7.79 -23.49 10.02
CA TYR A 153 7.41 -22.56 11.07
C TYR A 153 6.54 -23.28 12.10
N THR A 154 6.86 -23.09 13.37
CA THR A 154 5.99 -23.45 14.48
C THR A 154 4.81 -22.48 14.58
N GLU A 155 3.84 -22.78 15.42
CA GLU A 155 2.73 -21.84 15.68
C GLU A 155 3.23 -20.51 16.26
N GLU A 156 4.24 -20.55 17.15
CA GLU A 156 4.87 -19.35 17.69
C GLU A 156 5.55 -18.53 16.58
N ASP A 157 6.28 -19.20 15.68
CA ASP A 157 6.92 -18.55 14.53
C ASP A 157 5.89 -17.89 13.60
N ILE A 158 4.76 -18.54 13.35
CA ILE A 158 3.64 -18.02 12.56
C ILE A 158 3.11 -16.72 13.18
N LEU A 159 2.91 -16.71 14.49
CA LEU A 159 2.41 -15.54 15.19
C LEU A 159 3.44 -14.41 15.08
N GLU A 160 4.71 -14.65 15.40
CA GLU A 160 5.78 -13.65 15.33
C GLU A 160 6.03 -13.10 13.92
N SER A 161 5.94 -13.99 12.92
CA SER A 161 6.23 -13.73 11.52
C SER A 161 4.96 -13.62 10.67
N TRP A 162 3.87 -13.09 11.24
CA TRP A 162 2.60 -12.90 10.55
C TRP A 162 2.73 -12.17 9.20
N ASP A 163 3.69 -11.26 9.07
CA ASP A 163 3.95 -10.55 7.82
C ASP A 163 4.38 -11.49 6.68
N VAL A 164 5.12 -12.55 6.99
CA VAL A 164 5.50 -13.60 6.02
C VAL A 164 4.27 -14.38 5.58
N VAL A 165 3.42 -14.78 6.54
CA VAL A 165 2.20 -15.54 6.25
C VAL A 165 1.26 -14.73 5.36
N GLN A 166 0.98 -13.47 5.70
CA GLN A 166 0.10 -12.64 4.88
C GLN A 166 0.70 -12.39 3.48
N GLY A 167 2.02 -12.19 3.37
CA GLY A 167 2.72 -12.02 2.09
C GLY A 167 2.59 -13.26 1.20
N LEU A 168 2.78 -14.45 1.77
CA LEU A 168 2.62 -15.72 1.07
C LEU A 168 1.17 -16.01 0.69
N ALA A 169 0.22 -15.74 1.59
CA ALA A 169 -1.20 -15.90 1.32
C ALA A 169 -1.65 -15.00 0.17
N ARG A 170 -1.14 -13.75 0.12
CA ARG A 170 -1.41 -12.81 -0.98
C ARG A 170 -0.97 -13.33 -2.36
N VAL A 171 0.11 -14.10 -2.42
CA VAL A 171 0.59 -14.72 -3.67
C VAL A 171 -0.02 -16.11 -3.92
N GLY A 172 -1.02 -16.52 -3.15
CA GLY A 172 -1.74 -17.77 -3.34
C GLY A 172 -1.05 -19.01 -2.77
N ASN A 173 -0.11 -18.86 -1.82
CA ASN A 173 0.53 -20.01 -1.19
C ASN A 173 -0.49 -20.81 -0.35
N PRO A 174 -0.71 -22.11 -0.62
CA PRO A 174 -1.75 -22.89 0.04
C PRO A 174 -1.54 -23.07 1.56
N GLU A 175 -0.30 -23.25 2.01
CA GLU A 175 0.02 -23.42 3.44
C GLU A 175 -0.29 -22.14 4.21
N ALA A 176 0.06 -20.98 3.65
CA ALA A 176 -0.23 -19.68 4.24
C ALA A 176 -1.73 -19.38 4.28
N LEU A 177 -2.47 -19.70 3.21
CA LEU A 177 -3.92 -19.54 3.17
C LEU A 177 -4.62 -20.44 4.20
N ALA A 178 -4.15 -21.67 4.40
CA ALA A 178 -4.66 -22.55 5.44
C ALA A 178 -4.45 -21.97 6.84
N ILE A 179 -3.31 -21.30 7.09
CA ILE A 179 -3.05 -20.60 8.36
C ILE A 179 -3.99 -19.40 8.52
N CYS A 180 -4.20 -18.59 7.47
CA CYS A 180 -5.14 -17.47 7.49
C CYS A 180 -6.56 -17.93 7.84
N LYS A 181 -7.00 -19.03 7.22
CA LYS A 181 -8.29 -19.67 7.52
C LYS A 181 -8.38 -20.07 8.99
N ARG A 182 -7.37 -20.80 9.49
CA ARG A 182 -7.33 -21.23 10.90
C ARG A 182 -7.40 -20.06 11.87
N ILE A 183 -6.69 -18.96 11.59
CA ILE A 183 -6.76 -17.76 12.43
C ILE A 183 -8.16 -17.14 12.41
N MET A 184 -8.86 -17.15 11.28
CA MET A 184 -10.22 -16.65 11.23
C MET A 184 -11.21 -17.53 12.02
N GLU A 185 -11.02 -18.86 11.99
CA GLU A 185 -11.92 -19.83 12.63
C GLU A 185 -11.66 -20.03 14.13
N GLU A 186 -10.40 -20.00 14.58
CA GLU A 186 -10.01 -20.44 15.92
C GLU A 186 -9.57 -19.30 16.86
N TYR A 187 -9.13 -18.16 16.33
CA TYR A 187 -8.58 -17.10 17.15
C TYR A 187 -9.69 -16.22 17.75
N PRO A 188 -9.58 -15.82 19.04
CA PRO A 188 -10.59 -14.96 19.65
C PRO A 188 -10.62 -13.59 18.97
N LEU A 189 -11.83 -13.07 18.74
CA LEU A 189 -12.08 -11.74 18.19
C LEU A 189 -11.85 -10.64 19.24
N ASP A 190 -10.64 -10.59 19.77
CA ASP A 190 -10.19 -9.60 20.74
C ASP A 190 -9.43 -8.45 20.06
N LYS A 191 -8.94 -7.50 20.87
CA LYS A 191 -8.14 -6.38 20.37
C LYS A 191 -6.92 -6.84 19.55
N ARG A 192 -6.25 -7.94 19.94
CA ARG A 192 -5.08 -8.45 19.22
C ARG A 192 -5.48 -8.93 17.84
N PHE A 193 -6.63 -9.58 17.69
CA PHE A 193 -7.15 -9.97 16.38
C PHE A 193 -7.36 -8.76 15.48
N PHE A 194 -8.08 -7.75 15.97
CA PHE A 194 -8.39 -6.55 15.17
C PHE A 194 -7.15 -5.71 14.84
N ASP A 195 -6.21 -5.55 15.77
CA ASP A 195 -5.01 -4.73 15.57
C ASP A 195 -3.96 -5.44 14.70
N ARG A 196 -3.87 -6.78 14.77
CA ARG A 196 -2.77 -7.54 14.15
C ARG A 196 -3.20 -8.42 12.99
N PHE A 197 -4.25 -9.23 13.15
CA PHE A 197 -4.58 -10.29 12.19
C PHE A 197 -5.50 -9.81 11.09
N LEU A 198 -6.60 -9.13 11.45
CA LEU A 198 -7.61 -8.69 10.50
C LEU A 198 -7.06 -7.84 9.33
N PRO A 199 -6.17 -6.85 9.53
CA PRO A 199 -5.59 -6.11 8.41
C PRO A 199 -4.79 -7.01 7.47
N GLY A 200 -4.10 -8.01 8.01
CA GLY A 200 -3.34 -9.01 7.24
C GLY A 200 -4.25 -9.97 6.48
N LEU A 201 -5.37 -10.38 7.08
CA LEU A 201 -6.39 -11.21 6.42
C LEU A 201 -7.01 -10.45 5.23
N ALA A 202 -7.41 -9.19 5.42
CA ALA A 202 -7.89 -8.34 4.34
C ALA A 202 -6.83 -8.08 3.27
N PHE A 203 -5.56 -7.93 3.67
CA PHE A 203 -4.43 -7.75 2.76
C PHE A 203 -4.26 -8.94 1.79
N THR A 204 -4.57 -10.17 2.21
CA THR A 204 -4.49 -11.34 1.32
C THR A 204 -5.30 -11.15 0.04
N ASN A 205 -6.45 -10.45 0.16
CA ASN A 205 -7.41 -10.22 -0.92
C ASN A 205 -7.66 -11.54 -1.70
N ASP A 206 -7.78 -12.61 -0.92
CA ASP A 206 -8.20 -13.94 -1.31
C ASP A 206 -9.69 -14.09 -0.98
N ARG A 207 -10.45 -14.67 -1.92
CA ARG A 207 -11.90 -14.76 -1.80
C ARG A 207 -12.34 -15.64 -0.64
N MET A 208 -11.67 -16.77 -0.42
CA MET A 208 -12.02 -17.67 0.67
C MET A 208 -11.83 -16.99 2.04
N VAL A 209 -10.73 -16.24 2.21
CA VAL A 209 -10.51 -15.47 3.45
C VAL A 209 -11.58 -14.41 3.64
N PHE A 210 -12.00 -13.72 2.57
CA PHE A 210 -13.07 -12.73 2.64
C PHE A 210 -14.42 -13.36 2.96
N ASP A 211 -14.75 -14.50 2.38
CA ASP A 211 -15.99 -15.23 2.66
C ASP A 211 -16.10 -15.54 4.16
N LEU A 212 -15.01 -16.00 4.80
CA LEU A 212 -14.99 -16.26 6.24
C LEU A 212 -15.18 -14.98 7.08
N ILE A 213 -14.59 -13.85 6.67
CA ILE A 213 -14.81 -12.56 7.35
C ILE A 213 -16.27 -12.11 7.19
N ILE A 214 -16.86 -12.29 6.01
CA ILE A 214 -18.26 -11.94 5.73
C ILE A 214 -19.21 -12.82 6.55
N GLU A 215 -18.95 -14.12 6.62
CA GLU A 215 -19.69 -15.06 7.46
C GLU A 215 -19.68 -14.60 8.93
N GLU A 216 -18.52 -14.21 9.46
CA GLU A 216 -18.42 -13.68 10.82
C GLU A 216 -19.17 -12.35 11.00
N ILE A 217 -19.08 -11.42 10.04
CA ILE A 217 -19.85 -10.16 10.07
C ILE A 217 -21.35 -10.45 10.15
N LEU A 218 -21.84 -11.39 9.33
CA LEU A 218 -23.26 -11.72 9.22
C LEU A 218 -23.72 -12.70 10.32
N SER A 219 -22.80 -13.35 11.04
CA SER A 219 -23.13 -14.32 12.08
C SER A 219 -23.77 -13.68 13.30
N ASP A 220 -24.82 -14.31 13.82
CA ASP A 220 -25.42 -13.98 15.09
C ASP A 220 -24.84 -14.76 16.27
N GLU A 221 -24.01 -15.79 16.04
CA GLU A 221 -23.62 -16.77 17.06
C GLU A 221 -22.71 -16.18 18.18
N ASN A 222 -22.03 -15.06 17.93
CA ASN A 222 -21.17 -14.40 18.93
C ASN A 222 -21.89 -13.34 19.80
N THR A 223 -23.23 -13.30 19.86
CA THR A 223 -23.99 -12.26 20.60
C THR A 223 -24.05 -12.42 22.12
N GLU A 224 -23.90 -13.62 22.67
CA GLU A 224 -24.31 -13.86 24.08
C GLU A 224 -23.29 -13.43 25.13
N LEU A 225 -22.01 -13.36 24.77
CA LEU A 225 -20.92 -13.07 25.72
C LEU A 225 -20.50 -11.60 25.76
N ILE A 226 -20.87 -10.83 24.74
CA ILE A 226 -20.39 -9.46 24.50
C ILE A 226 -21.62 -8.61 24.17
N GLY A 227 -21.86 -7.53 24.92
CA GLY A 227 -23.03 -6.67 24.69
C GLY A 227 -23.14 -6.18 23.24
N GLN A 228 -24.36 -6.09 22.71
CA GLN A 228 -24.66 -5.81 21.30
C GLN A 228 -23.85 -4.66 20.69
N ARG A 229 -23.69 -3.56 21.43
CA ARG A 229 -22.93 -2.39 20.97
C ARG A 229 -21.48 -2.70 20.61
N LEU A 230 -20.79 -3.52 21.42
CA LEU A 230 -19.41 -3.89 21.16
C LEU A 230 -19.32 -4.83 19.94
N LYS A 231 -20.31 -5.71 19.75
CA LYS A 231 -20.41 -6.53 18.53
C LYS A 231 -20.57 -5.67 17.26
N ASP A 232 -21.42 -4.66 17.31
CA ASP A 232 -21.62 -3.75 16.17
C ASP A 232 -20.33 -3.02 15.81
N TYR A 233 -19.53 -2.60 16.81
CA TYR A 233 -18.20 -2.03 16.57
C TYR A 233 -17.22 -3.03 15.95
N GLN A 234 -17.22 -4.28 16.40
CA GLN A 234 -16.37 -5.33 15.83
C GLN A 234 -16.71 -5.60 14.35
N ARG A 235 -18.01 -5.76 14.04
CA ARG A 235 -18.52 -5.89 12.67
C ARG A 235 -18.12 -4.70 11.81
N TYR A 236 -18.30 -3.48 12.33
CA TYR A 236 -17.91 -2.26 11.64
C TYR A 236 -16.41 -2.24 11.32
N PHE A 237 -15.57 -2.67 12.27
CA PHE A 237 -14.12 -2.71 12.07
C PHE A 237 -13.72 -3.76 11.01
N MET A 238 -14.39 -4.91 10.96
CA MET A 238 -14.21 -5.89 9.86
C MET A 238 -14.61 -5.29 8.52
N LEU A 239 -15.80 -4.68 8.43
CA LEU A 239 -16.29 -4.03 7.23
C LEU A 239 -15.32 -2.96 6.71
N LYS A 240 -14.76 -2.13 7.60
CA LYS A 240 -13.77 -1.10 7.27
C LYS A 240 -12.53 -1.66 6.57
N ASN A 241 -12.14 -2.91 6.86
CA ASN A 241 -10.98 -3.55 6.26
C ASN A 241 -11.30 -4.20 4.90
N ILE A 242 -12.51 -4.73 4.71
CA ILE A 242 -12.87 -5.49 3.49
C ILE A 242 -13.62 -4.67 2.44
N ILE A 243 -14.51 -3.76 2.83
CA ILE A 243 -15.37 -3.00 1.90
C ILE A 243 -14.56 -2.17 0.89
N PRO A 244 -13.47 -1.48 1.27
CA PRO A 244 -12.66 -0.75 0.30
C PRO A 244 -12.02 -1.63 -0.79
N LEU A 245 -11.99 -2.95 -0.58
CA LEU A 245 -11.41 -3.94 -1.47
C LEU A 245 -12.46 -4.66 -2.31
N MET A 246 -13.75 -4.37 -2.13
CA MET A 246 -14.84 -4.94 -2.91
C MET A 246 -15.22 -4.03 -4.08
N TYR A 247 -15.25 -4.60 -5.29
CA TYR A 247 -15.70 -3.92 -6.48
C TYR A 247 -17.20 -3.64 -6.42
N GLU A 248 -17.65 -2.53 -7.03
CA GLU A 248 -19.05 -2.10 -7.10
C GLU A 248 -19.77 -1.80 -5.78
N TYR A 249 -19.12 -1.89 -4.63
CA TYR A 249 -19.70 -1.38 -3.40
C TYR A 249 -20.00 0.14 -3.55
N PRO A 250 -21.25 0.58 -3.32
CA PRO A 250 -21.72 1.86 -3.83
C PRO A 250 -21.24 3.08 -3.03
N TYR A 251 -20.69 2.86 -1.82
CA TYR A 251 -20.34 3.94 -0.90
C TYR A 251 -18.91 3.88 -0.43
N ARG A 252 -18.37 5.03 -0.07
CA ARG A 252 -17.13 5.08 0.69
C ARG A 252 -17.41 4.72 2.15
N PHE A 253 -16.69 3.73 2.67
CA PHE A 253 -16.72 3.41 4.09
C PHE A 253 -15.88 4.43 4.87
N VAL A 254 -16.46 5.03 5.91
CA VAL A 254 -15.81 6.12 6.66
C VAL A 254 -15.33 5.60 8.02
N ASP A 255 -14.39 6.32 8.62
CA ASP A 255 -13.92 5.99 9.97
C ASP A 255 -15.02 6.27 11.00
N GLU A 256 -15.27 5.34 11.90
CA GLU A 256 -16.28 5.42 12.96
C GLU A 256 -16.12 6.67 13.84
N SER A 257 -14.88 7.16 14.02
CA SER A 257 -14.61 8.38 14.79
C SER A 257 -15.13 9.66 14.13
N GLN A 258 -15.55 9.57 12.86
CA GLN A 258 -16.07 10.69 12.07
C GLN A 258 -17.58 10.64 11.90
N LEU A 259 -18.24 9.62 12.46
CA LEU A 259 -19.68 9.39 12.29
C LEU A 259 -20.44 9.73 13.56
N MET A 260 -21.62 10.28 13.38
CA MET A 260 -22.67 10.30 14.40
C MET A 260 -23.21 8.88 14.61
N GLU A 261 -23.89 8.64 15.73
CA GLU A 261 -24.38 7.31 16.09
C GLU A 261 -25.37 6.75 15.06
N ASP A 262 -26.27 7.58 14.54
CA ASP A 262 -27.22 7.22 13.49
C ASP A 262 -26.51 6.92 12.15
N GLU A 263 -25.49 7.71 11.78
CA GLU A 263 -24.67 7.47 10.59
C GLU A 263 -23.88 6.16 10.69
N PHE A 264 -23.34 5.85 11.87
CA PHE A 264 -22.65 4.59 12.16
C PHE A 264 -23.56 3.38 11.91
N TYR A 265 -24.74 3.38 12.53
CA TYR A 265 -25.70 2.27 12.37
C TYR A 265 -26.22 2.17 10.93
N HIS A 266 -26.46 3.31 10.28
CA HIS A 266 -26.84 3.32 8.88
C HIS A 266 -25.78 2.68 7.98
N GLN A 267 -24.51 3.07 8.13
CA GLN A 267 -23.41 2.53 7.33
C GLN A 267 -23.16 1.04 7.63
N LEU A 268 -23.26 0.63 8.90
CA LEU A 268 -23.17 -0.78 9.32
C LEU A 268 -24.25 -1.62 8.63
N HIS A 269 -25.52 -1.27 8.82
CA HIS A 269 -26.64 -2.06 8.28
C HIS A 269 -26.69 -2.05 6.76
N PHE A 270 -26.40 -0.90 6.12
CA PHE A 270 -26.33 -0.86 4.67
C PHE A 270 -25.26 -1.81 4.12
N ALA A 271 -24.08 -1.84 4.74
CA ALA A 271 -23.01 -2.72 4.30
C ALA A 271 -23.36 -4.20 4.52
N MET A 272 -23.96 -4.54 5.67
CA MET A 272 -24.44 -5.90 5.95
C MET A 272 -25.51 -6.34 4.94
N ASP A 273 -26.53 -5.51 4.68
CA ASP A 273 -27.58 -5.79 3.69
C ASP A 273 -27.00 -5.98 2.27
N TRP A 274 -25.98 -5.20 1.94
CA TRP A 274 -25.29 -5.33 0.65
C TRP A 274 -24.52 -6.64 0.58
N LEU A 275 -23.77 -7.00 1.63
CA LEU A 275 -23.04 -8.27 1.70
C LEU A 275 -23.99 -9.47 1.61
N GLU A 276 -25.11 -9.45 2.32
CA GLU A 276 -26.08 -10.54 2.29
C GLU A 276 -26.62 -10.79 0.86
N LYS A 277 -26.88 -9.71 0.11
CA LYS A 277 -27.35 -9.78 -1.29
C LYS A 277 -26.25 -10.17 -2.28
N ASN A 278 -24.99 -9.85 -1.99
CA ASN A 278 -23.88 -9.98 -2.95
C ASN A 278 -22.83 -11.02 -2.56
N LYS A 279 -22.96 -11.74 -1.44
CA LYS A 279 -21.94 -12.69 -0.94
C LYS A 279 -21.48 -13.72 -1.98
N GLU A 280 -22.39 -14.15 -2.86
CA GLU A 280 -22.07 -15.13 -3.91
C GLU A 280 -21.44 -14.50 -5.16
N THR A 281 -21.56 -13.19 -5.34
CA THR A 281 -21.26 -12.51 -6.62
C THR A 281 -20.29 -11.33 -6.51
N TYR A 282 -19.90 -10.92 -5.31
CA TYR A 282 -18.93 -9.85 -5.14
C TYR A 282 -17.59 -10.23 -5.79
N THR A 283 -16.87 -9.20 -6.24
CA THR A 283 -15.54 -9.34 -6.80
C THR A 283 -14.57 -8.46 -6.04
N LEU A 284 -13.32 -8.91 -5.95
CA LEU A 284 -12.26 -8.18 -5.27
C LEU A 284 -11.50 -7.29 -6.23
N ILE A 285 -11.06 -6.14 -5.74
CA ILE A 285 -10.27 -5.19 -6.51
C ILE A 285 -8.83 -5.68 -6.49
N HIS A 286 -8.36 -6.17 -7.63
CA HIS A 286 -6.93 -6.34 -7.86
C HIS A 286 -6.32 -4.96 -8.11
N VAL A 287 -5.25 -4.64 -7.38
CA VAL A 287 -4.66 -3.28 -7.15
C VAL A 287 -4.31 -2.53 -8.45
N GLU A 288 -4.35 -3.19 -9.61
CA GLU A 288 -4.16 -2.57 -10.92
C GLU A 288 -5.37 -1.74 -11.42
N SER A 289 -6.54 -1.79 -10.77
CA SER A 289 -7.72 -1.03 -11.19
C SER A 289 -7.91 0.28 -10.40
N PRO A 290 -7.88 1.47 -11.04
CA PRO A 290 -8.19 2.72 -10.37
C PRO A 290 -9.68 2.78 -9.98
N MET A 291 -9.97 2.92 -8.68
CA MET A 291 -11.35 3.06 -8.20
C MET A 291 -11.97 4.42 -8.54
N LYS A 292 -13.26 4.39 -8.87
CA LYS A 292 -14.19 5.52 -8.70
C LYS A 292 -15.24 5.12 -7.67
N GLN A 293 -14.96 5.24 -6.37
CA GLN A 293 -16.00 5.14 -5.35
C GLN A 293 -16.82 6.43 -5.32
N LYS A 294 -18.14 6.34 -5.14
CA LYS A 294 -19.00 7.49 -4.90
C LYS A 294 -19.00 7.82 -3.41
N GLU A 295 -19.01 9.10 -3.07
CA GLU A 295 -19.27 9.53 -1.70
C GLU A 295 -20.72 9.18 -1.33
N SER A 296 -20.94 8.74 -0.08
CA SER A 296 -22.28 8.41 0.39
C SER A 296 -23.15 9.68 0.33
N PRO A 297 -24.37 9.62 -0.25
CA PRO A 297 -25.27 10.78 -0.36
C PRO A 297 -25.76 11.26 1.02
N TYR A 298 -25.59 10.46 2.07
CA TYR A 298 -25.93 10.82 3.44
C TYR A 298 -24.82 11.59 4.15
N ILE A 299 -23.58 11.54 3.63
CA ILE A 299 -22.46 12.37 4.09
C ILE A 299 -22.46 13.67 3.27
N ASN A 300 -23.61 14.34 3.23
CA ASN A 300 -23.67 15.69 2.71
C ASN A 300 -23.41 16.63 3.89
N LYS A 301 -22.19 17.16 3.97
CA LYS A 301 -21.81 18.17 4.96
C LYS A 301 -22.50 19.50 4.63
N ASP A 302 -23.81 19.58 4.87
CA ASP A 302 -24.46 20.84 5.22
C ASP A 302 -24.15 21.14 6.70
N ILE A 303 -22.86 21.29 7.01
CA ILE A 303 -22.39 21.98 8.20
C ILE A 303 -21.82 23.31 7.70
N THR A 304 -22.71 24.15 7.17
CA THR A 304 -22.45 25.57 6.92
C THR A 304 -23.47 26.44 7.66
N SER A 305 -23.67 26.21 8.96
CA SER A 305 -24.18 27.26 9.86
C SER A 305 -24.16 26.81 11.33
N PHE A 306 -23.00 26.96 11.99
CA PHE A 306 -23.01 27.36 13.40
C PHE A 306 -21.89 28.38 13.61
N SER A 307 -22.25 29.64 13.38
CA SER A 307 -21.58 30.78 13.98
C SER A 307 -22.08 30.92 15.42
N PHE A 308 -21.23 30.59 16.39
CA PHE A 308 -21.18 31.22 17.70
C PHE A 308 -19.72 31.28 18.16
#